data_AF-A0A521G0I8-F1
#
_entry.id   AF-A0A521G0I8-F1
#
_cell.length_a   1.000
_cell.length_b   1.000
_cell.length_c   1.000
_cell.angle_alpha   90.00
_cell.angle_beta   90.00
_cell.angle_gamma   90.00
#
_symmetry.space_group_name_H-M   'P 1'
#
loop_
_entity.id
_entity.type
_entity.pdbx_description
1 polymer ?
#
loop_
_entity_poly.entity_id
_entity_poly.type
_entity_poly.pdbx_seq_one_letter_code
_entity_poly.pdbx_strand_id
1 'polypeptide(L)'
;MEIIAYGEDALTLWALKEKLPEILELLDDDSNPADCQIFYRPSFGRGGRSKKMFGEFDFILLATKTLYLGESKWKGSNEKIKNNILQLQPNQEQRHRVFKCYVNEWAFGNYLSWHKFKGEKQEFFGVEIPNDNDGIARNLQTLLGIIKKHFTSEPVVNNVLLFLHDDTGKIPQKASSDFIVVPIDYSEASFDNFIRLKL
;
A
#
# COMPACT_ATOMS: atom_id res chain seq x y z
N MET A 1 -8.28 -5.49 26.57
CA MET A 1 -7.80 -4.09 26.42
C MET A 1 -8.39 -3.55 25.13
N GLU A 2 -8.90 -2.32 25.14
CA GLU A 2 -9.50 -1.67 23.97
C GLU A 2 -8.60 -0.50 23.55
N ILE A 3 -8.31 -0.37 22.26
CA ILE A 3 -7.60 0.79 21.69
C ILE A 3 -8.64 1.66 21.00
N ILE A 4 -8.70 2.93 21.41
CA ILE A 4 -9.53 3.96 20.78
C ILE A 4 -8.64 4.80 19.88
N ALA A 5 -8.99 4.87 18.60
CA ALA A 5 -8.19 5.58 17.60
C ALA A 5 -9.07 6.39 16.65
N TYR A 6 -8.47 7.32 15.91
CA TYR A 6 -9.17 8.14 14.92
C TYR A 6 -8.29 8.38 13.69
N GLY A 7 -8.91 8.77 12.58
CA GLY A 7 -8.23 9.17 11.35
C GLY A 7 -7.95 8.02 10.38
N GLU A 8 -7.44 8.38 9.20
CA GLU A 8 -7.21 7.49 8.06
C GLU A 8 -6.35 6.27 8.42
N ASP A 9 -5.25 6.49 9.14
CA ASP A 9 -4.37 5.42 9.61
C ASP A 9 -5.13 4.39 10.47
N ALA A 10 -5.87 4.86 11.47
CA ALA A 10 -6.62 3.99 12.38
C ALA A 10 -7.69 3.17 11.66
N LEU A 11 -8.40 3.80 10.72
CA LEU A 11 -9.40 3.14 9.89
C LEU A 11 -8.77 2.12 8.94
N THR A 12 -7.60 2.43 8.37
CA THR A 12 -6.84 1.51 7.52
C THR A 12 -6.45 0.27 8.32
N LEU A 13 -5.88 0.45 9.51
CA LEU A 13 -5.52 -0.67 10.38
C LEU A 13 -6.74 -1.50 10.79
N TRP A 14 -7.85 -0.84 11.12
CA TRP A 14 -9.10 -1.52 11.43
C TRP A 14 -9.60 -2.35 10.24
N ALA A 15 -9.66 -1.79 9.04
CA ALA A 15 -10.15 -2.47 7.85
C ALA A 15 -9.28 -3.69 7.53
N LEU A 16 -7.95 -3.54 7.59
CA LEU A 16 -7.02 -4.64 7.35
C LEU A 16 -7.12 -5.75 8.40
N LYS A 17 -7.56 -5.44 9.62
CA LYS A 17 -7.72 -6.42 10.69
C LYS A 17 -9.08 -7.12 10.64
N GLU A 18 -10.15 -6.35 10.56
CA GLU A 18 -11.52 -6.83 10.77
C GLU A 18 -12.23 -7.14 9.45
N LYS A 19 -11.79 -6.53 8.35
CA LYS A 19 -12.43 -6.61 7.03
C LYS A 19 -11.56 -7.27 5.96
N LEU A 20 -10.45 -7.92 6.32
CA LEU A 20 -9.59 -8.59 5.34
C LEU A 20 -10.33 -9.61 4.44
N PRO A 21 -11.25 -10.46 4.96
CA PRO A 21 -12.02 -11.36 4.08
C PRO A 21 -12.86 -10.60 3.05
N GLU A 22 -13.52 -9.52 3.47
CA GLU A 22 -14.34 -8.65 2.60
C GLU A 22 -13.47 -7.91 1.57
N ILE A 23 -12.29 -7.43 1.97
CA ILE A 23 -11.31 -6.81 1.06
C ILE A 23 -10.88 -7.79 -0.03
N LEU A 24 -10.56 -9.04 0.33
CA LEU A 24 -10.16 -10.08 -0.64
C LEU A 24 -11.30 -10.45 -1.59
N GLU A 25 -12.53 -10.59 -1.08
CA GLU A 25 -13.73 -10.83 -1.89
C GLU A 25 -13.95 -9.70 -2.92
N LEU A 26 -13.84 -8.44 -2.49
CA LEU A 26 -13.98 -7.28 -3.38
C LEU A 26 -12.85 -7.15 -4.41
N LEU A 27 -11.70 -7.79 -4.14
CA LEU A 27 -10.57 -7.88 -5.06
C LEU A 27 -10.64 -9.10 -5.99
N ASP A 28 -11.68 -9.94 -5.87
CA ASP A 28 -11.82 -11.23 -6.55
C ASP A 28 -10.59 -12.14 -6.29
N ASP A 29 -10.07 -12.12 -5.06
CA ASP A 29 -8.92 -12.93 -4.63
C ASP A 29 -9.37 -14.03 -3.67
N ASP A 30 -9.09 -15.28 -4.04
CA ASP A 30 -9.51 -16.49 -3.33
C ASP A 30 -8.56 -16.88 -2.18
N SER A 31 -7.59 -16.03 -1.84
CA SER A 31 -6.64 -16.28 -0.76
C SER A 31 -7.33 -16.42 0.58
N ASN A 32 -6.86 -17.38 1.37
CA ASN A 32 -7.27 -17.49 2.77
C ASN A 32 -6.65 -16.33 3.59
N PRO A 33 -7.45 -15.52 4.30
CA PRO A 33 -6.94 -14.42 5.13
C PRO A 33 -5.85 -14.83 6.12
N ALA A 34 -5.89 -16.07 6.63
CA ALA A 34 -4.90 -16.59 7.58
C ALA A 34 -3.51 -16.84 6.96
N ASP A 35 -3.45 -16.98 5.64
CA ASP A 35 -2.21 -17.19 4.88
C ASP A 35 -1.63 -15.87 4.34
N CYS A 36 -2.37 -14.75 4.48
CA CYS A 36 -1.94 -13.44 4.05
C CYS A 36 -0.95 -12.79 5.03
N GLN A 37 -0.05 -11.95 4.51
CA GLN A 37 0.82 -11.08 5.31
C GLN A 37 0.59 -9.62 4.97
N ILE A 38 0.63 -8.75 5.98
CA ILE A 38 0.39 -7.31 5.80
C ILE A 38 1.56 -6.53 6.38
N PHE A 39 2.16 -5.68 5.56
CA PHE A 39 2.97 -4.56 6.04
C PHE A 39 2.05 -3.36 6.23
N TYR A 40 1.86 -2.96 7.47
CA TYR A 40 1.12 -1.74 7.78
C TYR A 40 2.09 -0.56 7.84
N ARG A 41 1.83 0.46 7.02
CA ARG A 41 2.63 1.69 6.90
C ARG A 41 4.14 1.51 6.68
N PRO A 42 4.58 0.68 5.72
CA PRO A 42 6.00 0.58 5.41
C PRO A 42 6.50 1.91 4.82
N SER A 43 7.41 2.56 5.54
CA SER A 43 8.01 3.83 5.14
C SER A 43 9.37 3.60 4.51
N PHE A 44 9.53 4.07 3.27
CA PHE A 44 10.83 4.14 2.57
C PHE A 44 11.33 5.58 2.54
N GLY A 45 10.88 6.34 3.55
CA GLY A 45 11.28 7.67 3.88
C GLY A 45 10.41 8.77 3.25
N ARG A 46 10.33 9.91 3.93
CA ARG A 46 9.48 11.05 3.57
C ARG A 46 10.39 12.17 3.06
N GLY A 47 10.20 12.56 1.78
CA GLY A 47 11.03 13.54 1.09
C GLY A 47 11.17 14.85 1.87
N GLY A 48 12.26 14.96 2.64
CA GLY A 48 12.74 16.19 3.25
C GLY A 48 13.88 16.78 2.43
N ARG A 49 14.99 17.13 3.09
CA ARG A 49 16.18 17.72 2.43
C ARG A 49 16.90 16.78 1.44
N SER A 50 16.57 15.49 1.38
CA SER A 50 17.17 14.56 0.42
C SER A 50 16.17 14.12 -0.63
N LYS A 51 16.59 14.11 -1.90
CA LYS A 51 15.88 13.53 -3.05
C LYS A 51 15.81 12.00 -3.03
N LYS A 52 16.43 11.39 -2.03
CA LYS A 52 16.22 9.99 -1.67
C LYS A 52 14.79 9.84 -1.21
N MET A 53 14.23 8.67 -1.42
CA MET A 53 12.92 8.23 -0.89
C MET A 53 11.76 8.42 -1.86
N PHE A 54 10.96 7.37 -1.99
CA PHE A 54 9.75 7.34 -2.83
C PHE A 54 8.46 7.33 -1.99
N GLY A 55 8.56 7.46 -0.66
CA GLY A 55 7.42 7.65 0.22
C GLY A 55 7.09 6.44 1.10
N GLU A 56 5.83 6.41 1.52
CA GLU A 56 5.25 5.46 2.46
C GLU A 56 3.94 4.97 1.87
N PHE A 57 3.71 3.66 1.91
CA PHE A 57 2.39 3.10 1.60
C PHE A 57 1.55 3.08 2.87
N ASP A 58 0.24 3.10 2.74
CA ASP A 58 -0.64 2.86 3.88
C ASP A 58 -0.61 1.37 4.26
N PHE A 59 -0.54 0.50 3.25
CA PHE A 59 -0.27 -0.91 3.45
C PHE A 59 0.32 -1.60 2.20
N ILE A 60 0.92 -2.76 2.44
CA ILE A 60 1.24 -3.75 1.39
C ILE A 60 0.69 -5.09 1.86
N LEU A 61 -0.19 -5.70 1.07
CA LEU A 61 -0.82 -6.99 1.35
C LEU A 61 -0.25 -8.07 0.42
N LEU A 62 0.26 -9.14 1.03
CA LEU A 62 0.79 -10.32 0.36
C LEU A 62 -0.28 -11.41 0.45
N ALA A 63 -1.06 -11.56 -0.61
CA ALA A 63 -2.02 -12.65 -0.79
C ALA A 63 -1.31 -13.91 -1.32
N THR A 64 -2.03 -14.97 -1.67
CA THR A 64 -1.42 -16.23 -2.14
C THR A 64 -0.70 -16.07 -3.49
N LYS A 65 -1.26 -15.29 -4.42
CA LYS A 65 -0.70 -15.09 -5.78
C LYS A 65 -0.48 -13.62 -6.15
N THR A 66 -1.05 -12.72 -5.36
CA THR A 66 -1.10 -11.29 -5.67
C THR A 66 -0.43 -10.49 -4.57
N LEU A 67 0.36 -9.49 -4.98
CA LEU A 67 0.88 -8.44 -4.11
C LEU A 67 0.06 -7.17 -4.35
N TYR A 68 -0.64 -6.71 -3.31
CA TYR A 68 -1.43 -5.49 -3.37
C TYR A 68 -0.65 -4.33 -2.73
N LEU A 69 -0.43 -3.29 -3.51
CA LEU A 69 0.12 -2.02 -3.05
C LEU A 69 -1.03 -1.09 -2.70
N GLY A 70 -1.13 -0.70 -1.45
CA GLY A 70 -2.31 -0.07 -0.88
C GLY A 70 -2.14 1.40 -0.53
N GLU A 71 -3.08 2.22 -0.99
CA GLU A 71 -3.37 3.54 -0.46
C GLU A 71 -4.76 3.50 0.20
N SER A 72 -4.98 4.36 1.18
CA SER A 72 -6.25 4.51 1.86
C SER A 72 -6.72 5.95 1.77
N LYS A 73 -8.03 6.12 1.60
CA LYS A 73 -8.70 7.41 1.68
C LYS A 73 -9.99 7.22 2.44
N TRP A 74 -10.37 8.26 3.17
CA TRP A 74 -11.64 8.28 3.87
C TRP A 74 -12.47 9.48 3.45
N LYS A 75 -13.76 9.48 3.78
CA LYS A 75 -14.69 10.57 3.46
C LYS A 75 -14.23 11.95 3.95
N GLY A 76 -13.49 12.01 5.05
CA GLY A 76 -12.90 13.24 5.59
C GLY A 76 -11.65 13.73 4.85
N SER A 77 -11.19 13.01 3.83
CA SER A 77 -10.00 13.37 3.05
C SER A 77 -10.26 14.58 2.15
N ASN A 78 -9.21 15.37 1.88
CA ASN A 78 -9.32 16.59 1.06
C ASN A 78 -9.36 16.28 -0.46
N GLU A 79 -9.21 15.01 -0.81
CA GLU A 79 -9.12 14.47 -2.14
C GLU A 79 -10.43 14.70 -2.89
N LYS A 80 -10.31 15.25 -4.10
CA LYS A 80 -11.47 15.64 -4.88
C LYS A 80 -12.00 14.44 -5.64
N ILE A 81 -13.19 13.98 -5.27
CA ILE A 81 -13.98 13.06 -6.10
C ILE A 81 -14.67 13.88 -7.19
N LYS A 82 -14.24 13.72 -8.43
CA LYS A 82 -14.86 14.36 -9.61
C LYS A 82 -15.36 13.27 -10.55
N ASN A 83 -16.64 13.35 -10.94
CA ASN A 83 -17.29 12.35 -11.80
C ASN A 83 -17.13 10.90 -11.29
N ASN A 84 -17.25 10.70 -9.96
CA ASN A 84 -17.04 9.42 -9.27
C ASN A 84 -15.61 8.84 -9.38
N ILE A 85 -14.64 9.68 -9.76
CA ILE A 85 -13.21 9.32 -9.82
C ILE A 85 -12.49 10.06 -8.70
N LEU A 86 -11.81 9.31 -7.83
CA LEU A 86 -10.86 9.87 -6.86
C LEU A 86 -9.50 10.03 -7.55
N GLN A 87 -8.95 11.24 -7.57
CA GLN A 87 -7.62 11.48 -8.13
C GLN A 87 -6.56 11.39 -7.03
N LEU A 88 -5.66 10.41 -7.13
CA LEU A 88 -4.47 10.35 -6.29
C LEU A 88 -3.45 11.39 -6.73
N GLN A 89 -2.55 11.74 -5.82
CA GLN A 89 -1.46 12.65 -6.12
C GLN A 89 -0.40 11.94 -6.99
N PRO A 90 0.29 12.63 -7.91
CA PRO A 90 1.29 12.02 -8.80
C PRO A 90 2.43 11.27 -8.08
N ASN A 91 2.80 11.69 -6.87
CA ASN A 91 3.81 11.01 -6.05
C ASN A 91 3.32 9.65 -5.52
N GLN A 92 2.02 9.48 -5.27
CA GLN A 92 1.44 8.19 -4.88
C GLN A 92 1.54 7.21 -6.06
N GLU A 93 1.18 7.64 -7.26
CA GLU A 93 1.32 6.83 -8.48
C GLU A 93 2.78 6.48 -8.78
N GLN A 94 3.69 7.45 -8.66
CA GLN A 94 5.13 7.22 -8.84
C GLN A 94 5.67 6.21 -7.84
N ARG A 95 5.25 6.27 -6.57
CA ARG A 95 5.63 5.32 -5.52
C ARG A 95 5.26 3.88 -5.92
N HIS A 96 4.04 3.67 -6.38
CA HIS A 96 3.56 2.34 -6.79
C HIS A 96 4.37 1.82 -7.99
N ARG A 97 4.61 2.66 -9.00
CA ARG A 97 5.44 2.30 -10.16
C ARG A 97 6.87 1.93 -9.77
N VAL A 98 7.48 2.73 -8.89
CA VAL A 98 8.82 2.49 -8.36
C VAL A 98 8.87 1.16 -7.60
N PHE A 99 7.87 0.90 -6.77
CA PHE A 99 7.86 -0.32 -5.96
C PHE A 99 7.59 -1.58 -6.80
N LYS A 100 6.72 -1.51 -7.81
CA LYS A 100 6.57 -2.57 -8.83
C LYS A 100 7.93 -2.93 -9.45
N CYS A 101 8.73 -1.92 -9.80
CA CYS A 101 10.08 -2.15 -10.33
C CYS A 101 11.00 -2.86 -9.31
N TYR A 102 10.96 -2.47 -8.02
CA TYR A 102 11.71 -3.21 -7.00
C TYR A 102 11.26 -4.68 -6.87
N VAL A 103 9.97 -4.96 -6.94
CA VAL A 103 9.49 -6.36 -6.87
C VAL A 103 10.03 -7.16 -8.06
N ASN A 104 9.76 -6.69 -9.28
CA ASN A 104 10.04 -7.46 -10.48
C ASN A 104 11.55 -7.58 -10.74
N GLU A 105 12.29 -6.47 -10.59
CA GLU A 105 13.69 -6.42 -10.98
C GLU A 105 14.62 -6.78 -9.82
N TRP A 106 14.33 -6.33 -8.60
CA TRP A 106 15.20 -6.62 -7.45
C TRP A 106 14.84 -7.93 -6.75
N ALA A 107 13.58 -8.11 -6.34
CA ALA A 107 13.20 -9.31 -5.57
C ALA A 107 13.22 -10.57 -6.46
N PHE A 108 12.64 -10.49 -7.66
CA PHE A 108 12.51 -11.62 -8.58
C PHE A 108 13.48 -11.59 -9.77
N GLY A 109 14.22 -10.50 -9.97
CA GLY A 109 15.28 -10.43 -10.98
C GLY A 109 16.65 -10.89 -10.48
N ASN A 110 17.70 -10.44 -11.19
CA ASN A 110 19.07 -10.95 -11.05
C ASN A 110 20.06 -9.95 -10.43
N TYR A 111 19.58 -8.92 -9.75
CA TYR A 111 20.47 -7.94 -9.10
C TYR A 111 20.98 -8.47 -7.75
N LEU A 112 22.29 -8.36 -7.55
CA LEU A 112 22.98 -8.78 -6.33
C LEU A 112 23.54 -7.60 -5.51
N SER A 113 23.46 -6.37 -6.02
CA SER A 113 23.99 -5.17 -5.34
C SER A 113 23.21 -3.91 -5.68
N TRP A 114 23.03 -2.99 -4.72
CA TRP A 114 22.33 -1.72 -4.96
C TRP A 114 23.13 -0.84 -5.90
N HIS A 115 24.46 -0.90 -5.85
CA HIS A 115 25.30 -0.18 -6.79
C HIS A 115 24.94 -0.49 -8.25
N LYS A 116 24.85 -1.77 -8.62
CA LYS A 116 24.49 -2.17 -9.99
C LYS A 116 23.05 -1.78 -10.32
N PHE A 117 22.11 -2.07 -9.43
CA PHE A 117 20.70 -1.72 -9.62
C PHE A 117 20.50 -0.22 -9.82
N LYS A 118 21.16 0.60 -8.98
CA LYS A 118 21.14 2.05 -9.06
C LYS A 118 21.73 2.54 -10.39
N GLY A 119 22.88 2.01 -10.81
CA GLY A 119 23.50 2.38 -12.09
C GLY A 119 22.56 2.19 -13.29
N GLU A 120 21.74 1.16 -13.28
CA GLU A 120 20.87 0.81 -14.41
C GLU A 120 19.44 1.40 -14.32
N LYS A 121 18.91 1.60 -13.11
CA LYS A 121 17.51 2.00 -12.91
C LYS A 121 17.31 3.44 -12.45
N GLN A 122 18.36 4.17 -12.07
CA GLN A 122 18.23 5.51 -11.48
C GLN A 122 17.43 6.51 -12.34
N GLU A 123 17.54 6.44 -13.67
CA GLU A 123 16.79 7.31 -14.58
C GLU A 123 15.28 7.02 -14.56
N PHE A 124 14.89 5.74 -14.54
CA PHE A 124 13.48 5.31 -14.49
C PHE A 124 12.76 5.81 -13.24
N PHE A 125 13.48 5.85 -12.11
CA PHE A 125 12.88 6.12 -10.81
C PHE A 125 12.42 7.57 -10.67
N GLY A 126 13.14 8.53 -11.27
CA GLY A 126 12.92 9.96 -11.06
C GLY A 126 13.12 10.41 -9.60
N VAL A 127 13.58 9.51 -8.72
CA VAL A 127 13.91 9.70 -7.30
C VAL A 127 15.20 8.95 -7.01
N GLU A 128 15.97 9.39 -6.02
CA GLU A 128 17.25 8.75 -5.74
C GLU A 128 17.05 7.37 -5.10
N ILE A 129 17.66 6.36 -5.72
CA ILE A 129 17.70 4.99 -5.20
C ILE A 129 18.64 4.97 -3.97
N PRO A 130 18.27 4.30 -2.86
CA PRO A 130 19.12 4.18 -1.68
C PRO A 130 20.51 3.59 -2.00
N ASN A 131 21.52 3.97 -1.21
CA ASN A 131 22.85 3.37 -1.29
C ASN A 131 22.94 2.13 -0.39
N ASP A 132 23.85 1.19 -0.68
CA ASP A 132 23.97 -0.11 0.01
C ASP A 132 24.00 -0.03 1.56
N ASN A 133 24.52 1.07 2.12
CA ASN A 133 24.69 1.23 3.57
C ASN A 133 23.60 2.06 4.26
N ASP A 134 22.59 2.53 3.52
CA ASP A 134 21.48 3.32 4.06
C ASP A 134 20.52 2.45 4.89
N GLY A 135 19.96 3.00 5.97
CA GLY A 135 18.88 2.32 6.71
C GLY A 135 17.67 2.05 5.83
N ILE A 136 17.39 2.93 4.88
CA ILE A 136 16.29 2.74 3.91
C ILE A 136 16.56 1.56 2.99
N ALA A 137 17.80 1.39 2.53
CA ALA A 137 18.20 0.25 1.72
C ALA A 137 18.00 -1.06 2.49
N ARG A 138 18.38 -1.11 3.77
CA ARG A 138 18.17 -2.29 4.63
C ARG A 138 16.69 -2.60 4.85
N ASN A 139 15.87 -1.60 5.12
CA ASN A 139 14.42 -1.78 5.28
C ASN A 139 13.79 -2.32 4.00
N LEU A 140 14.16 -1.74 2.85
CA LEU A 140 13.68 -2.18 1.55
C LEU A 140 14.15 -3.61 1.22
N GLN A 141 15.43 -3.94 1.45
CA GLN A 141 15.94 -5.31 1.30
C GLN A 141 15.19 -6.31 2.18
N THR A 142 14.93 -5.95 3.43
CA THR A 142 14.21 -6.81 4.38
C THR A 142 12.81 -7.10 3.87
N LEU A 143 12.07 -6.06 3.48
CA LEU A 143 10.72 -6.20 2.99
C LEU A 143 10.65 -6.97 1.66
N LEU A 144 11.55 -6.67 0.71
CA LEU A 144 11.65 -7.40 -0.56
C LEU A 144 12.05 -8.88 -0.33
N GLY A 145 12.87 -9.16 0.68
CA GLY A 145 13.22 -10.53 1.08
C GLY A 145 12.02 -11.30 1.65
N ILE A 146 11.16 -10.64 2.44
CA ILE A 146 9.92 -11.24 2.93
C ILE A 146 8.97 -11.51 1.75
N ILE A 147 8.79 -10.55 0.84
CA ILE A 147 8.00 -10.76 -0.40
C ILE A 147 8.54 -11.96 -1.17
N LYS A 148 9.85 -12.02 -1.44
CA LYS A 148 10.48 -13.14 -2.17
C LYS A 148 10.28 -14.49 -1.48
N LYS A 149 10.24 -14.52 -0.15
CA LYS A 149 10.00 -15.75 0.61
C LYS A 149 8.53 -16.17 0.60
N HIS A 150 7.62 -15.20 0.57
CA HIS A 150 6.18 -15.44 0.56
C HIS A 150 5.71 -16.07 -0.75
N PHE A 151 6.20 -15.59 -1.89
CA PHE A 151 5.79 -16.10 -3.21
C PHE A 151 6.82 -17.07 -3.81
N THR A 152 6.32 -18.20 -4.33
CA THR A 152 7.15 -19.22 -5.01
C THR A 152 7.60 -18.79 -6.41
N SER A 153 6.87 -17.86 -7.02
CA SER A 153 7.17 -17.21 -8.31
C SER A 153 6.90 -15.70 -8.20
N GLU A 154 7.28 -14.92 -9.22
CA GLU A 154 6.94 -13.51 -9.29
C GLU A 154 5.41 -13.31 -9.17
N PRO A 155 4.91 -12.51 -8.22
CA PRO A 155 3.47 -12.31 -8.03
C PRO A 155 2.90 -11.32 -9.04
N VAL A 156 1.58 -11.37 -9.24
CA VAL A 156 0.87 -10.26 -9.88
C VAL A 156 0.87 -9.07 -8.93
N VAL A 157 1.24 -7.87 -9.40
CA VAL A 157 1.29 -6.67 -8.55
C VAL A 157 0.19 -5.68 -8.92
N ASN A 158 -0.78 -5.52 -8.03
CA ASN A 158 -1.95 -4.67 -8.23
C ASN A 158 -1.94 -3.45 -7.31
N ASN A 159 -2.47 -2.32 -7.81
CA ASN A 159 -2.65 -1.10 -7.03
C ASN A 159 -4.07 -1.06 -6.47
N VAL A 160 -4.20 -0.82 -5.17
CA VAL A 160 -5.48 -0.80 -4.46
C VAL A 160 -5.65 0.52 -3.74
N LEU A 161 -6.86 1.06 -3.84
CA LEU A 161 -7.34 2.16 -3.02
C LEU A 161 -8.42 1.63 -2.09
N LEU A 162 -8.14 1.55 -0.79
CA LEU A 162 -9.18 1.36 0.22
C LEU A 162 -9.91 2.69 0.42
N PHE A 163 -11.20 2.72 0.11
CA PHE A 163 -12.04 3.89 0.36
C PHE A 163 -12.94 3.63 1.57
N LEU A 164 -12.62 4.26 2.68
CA LEU A 164 -13.26 4.09 3.98
C LEU A 164 -14.45 5.07 4.10
N HIS A 165 -15.66 4.55 4.33
CA HIS A 165 -16.88 5.37 4.46
C HIS A 165 -17.78 4.92 5.62
N ASP A 166 -18.62 5.84 6.12
CA ASP A 166 -19.60 5.60 7.20
C ASP A 166 -21.06 5.76 6.76
N ASP A 167 -21.31 6.03 5.48
CA ASP A 167 -22.65 6.15 4.92
C ASP A 167 -22.67 5.83 3.42
N THR A 168 -23.86 5.91 2.82
CA THR A 168 -24.07 5.75 1.37
C THR A 168 -23.72 7.02 0.59
N GLY A 169 -22.78 7.82 1.07
CA GLY A 169 -22.34 9.05 0.44
C GLY A 169 -21.66 8.82 -0.93
N LYS A 170 -20.91 9.82 -1.39
CA LYS A 170 -20.17 9.71 -2.66
C LYS A 170 -18.98 8.75 -2.52
N ILE A 171 -19.23 7.46 -2.75
CA ILE A 171 -18.20 6.44 -2.87
C ILE A 171 -17.64 6.50 -4.30
N PRO A 172 -16.31 6.65 -4.49
CA PRO A 172 -15.72 6.64 -5.82
C PRO A 172 -15.88 5.24 -6.43
N GLN A 173 -16.24 5.20 -7.70
CA GLN A 173 -16.28 3.93 -8.46
C GLN A 173 -14.93 3.63 -9.11
N LYS A 174 -14.06 4.65 -9.21
CA LYS A 174 -12.74 4.57 -9.82
C LYS A 174 -11.77 5.47 -9.07
N ALA A 175 -10.50 5.13 -9.15
CA ALA A 175 -9.40 5.99 -8.74
C ALA A 175 -8.60 6.44 -9.97
N SER A 176 -7.48 7.15 -9.76
CA SER A 176 -6.56 7.43 -10.85
C SER A 176 -6.04 6.14 -11.50
N SER A 177 -5.40 6.29 -12.67
CA SER A 177 -5.18 5.17 -13.61
C SER A 177 -4.50 3.97 -12.95
N ASP A 178 -5.13 2.79 -13.10
CA ASP A 178 -4.69 1.45 -12.64
C ASP A 178 -5.02 1.02 -11.21
N PHE A 179 -5.65 1.87 -10.39
CA PHE A 179 -6.07 1.52 -9.04
C PHE A 179 -7.45 0.85 -9.01
N ILE A 180 -7.52 -0.30 -8.34
CA ILE A 180 -8.77 -0.97 -7.97
C ILE A 180 -9.31 -0.29 -6.71
N VAL A 181 -10.55 0.19 -6.76
CA VAL A 181 -11.21 0.80 -5.60
C VAL A 181 -11.94 -0.28 -4.81
N VAL A 182 -11.62 -0.38 -3.52
CA VAL A 182 -12.25 -1.30 -2.57
C VAL A 182 -12.94 -0.43 -1.51
N PRO A 183 -14.26 -0.23 -1.61
CA PRO A 183 -15.01 0.50 -0.60
C PRO A 183 -15.18 -0.36 0.65
N ILE A 184 -14.94 0.23 1.82
CA ILE A 184 -15.13 -0.44 3.11
C ILE A 184 -15.98 0.43 4.01
N ASP A 185 -17.12 -0.13 4.41
CA ASP A 185 -18.05 0.49 5.35
C ASP A 185 -17.58 0.29 6.80
N TYR A 186 -17.28 1.38 7.50
CA TYR A 186 -16.89 1.40 8.91
C TYR A 186 -17.99 1.91 9.86
N SER A 187 -19.21 2.15 9.37
CA SER A 187 -20.32 2.72 10.14
C SER A 187 -20.58 1.97 11.46
N GLU A 188 -20.63 0.64 11.42
CA GLU A 188 -20.87 -0.20 12.60
C GLU A 188 -19.71 -0.22 13.61
N ALA A 189 -18.50 0.12 13.18
CA ALA A 189 -17.32 0.14 14.03
C ALA A 189 -17.04 1.52 14.64
N SER A 190 -17.68 2.56 14.11
CA SER A 190 -17.50 3.94 14.54
C SER A 190 -18.31 4.29 15.79
N PHE A 191 -17.77 5.19 16.61
CA PHE A 191 -18.51 5.93 17.62
C PHE A 191 -18.00 7.38 17.63
N ASP A 192 -18.90 8.33 17.40
CA ASP A 192 -18.52 9.70 17.07
C ASP A 192 -17.48 9.74 15.93
N ASN A 193 -16.28 10.31 16.19
CA ASN A 193 -15.17 10.36 15.22
C ASN A 193 -14.09 9.29 15.46
N PHE A 194 -14.40 8.28 16.27
CA PHE A 194 -13.45 7.27 16.73
C PHE A 194 -13.81 5.87 16.25
N ILE A 195 -12.82 4.98 16.23
CA ILE A 195 -12.98 3.55 15.99
C ILE A 195 -12.38 2.75 17.15
N ARG A 196 -12.99 1.60 17.43
CA ARG A 196 -12.53 0.64 18.44
C ARG A 196 -11.73 -0.45 17.77
N LEU A 197 -10.45 -0.53 18.10
CA LEU A 197 -9.57 -1.63 17.72
C LEU A 197 -9.55 -2.65 18.86
N LYS A 198 -10.14 -3.81 18.62
CA LYS A 198 -9.97 -4.98 19.50
C LYS A 198 -8.55 -5.52 19.30
N LEU A 199 -7.92 -6.06 20.35
CA LEU A 199 -6.61 -6.70 20.24
C LEU A 199 -6.77 -8.20 20.03
#